data_AF-A0A497EQV4-F1
#
_entry.id   AF-A0A497EQV4-F1
#
_cell.length_a   1.000
_cell.length_b   1.000
_cell.length_c   1.000
_cell.angle_alpha   90.00
_cell.angle_beta   90.00
_cell.angle_gamma   90.00
#
_symmetry.space_group_name_H-M   'P 1'
#
loop_
_entity.id
_entity.type
_entity.pdbx_description
1 polymer ?
#
loop_
_entity_poly.entity_id
_entity_poly.type
_entity_poly.pdbx_seq_one_letter_code
_entity_poly.pdbx_strand_id
1 'polypeptide(L)'
;MNVKISVFLFGKPAWELEDLEGNELPASYSQKLRELGKELDKRLQRIADIYDKLVANGWKPYGTLYDIDFFKEDIKDANQAREELAKLNISLEEVIIVECEEKPH
;
A
#
# COMPACT_ATOMS: atom_id res chain seq x y z
N MET A 1 22.37 -4.28 2.73
CA MET A 1 21.12 -4.45 1.97
C MET A 1 20.01 -4.77 2.96
N ASN A 2 18.94 -4.00 2.94
CA ASN A 2 17.71 -4.23 3.69
C ASN A 2 16.57 -4.39 2.67
N VAL A 3 15.45 -4.91 3.12
CA VAL A 3 14.23 -4.96 2.33
C VAL A 3 13.11 -4.26 3.06
N LYS A 4 12.29 -3.55 2.31
CA LYS A 4 11.02 -3.00 2.79
C LYS A 4 9.85 -3.54 1.98
N ILE A 5 8.73 -3.68 2.65
CA ILE A 5 7.43 -3.92 2.04
C ILE A 5 6.70 -2.58 2.06
N SER A 6 6.29 -2.09 0.91
CA SER A 6 5.54 -0.85 0.77
C SER A 6 4.09 -1.19 0.41
N VAL A 7 3.14 -0.64 1.15
CA VAL A 7 1.71 -0.85 0.92
C VAL A 7 1.07 0.49 0.58
N PHE A 8 0.63 0.62 -0.67
CA PHE A 8 -0.02 1.83 -1.17
C PHE A 8 -1.39 2.02 -0.54
N LEU A 9 -1.62 3.19 0.05
CA LEU A 9 -2.91 3.60 0.61
C LEU A 9 -3.82 4.09 -0.50
N PHE A 10 -3.59 5.33 -0.92
CA PHE A 10 -4.28 6.01 -2.00
C PHE A 10 -3.48 7.27 -2.34
N GLY A 11 -3.66 7.73 -3.58
CA GLY A 11 -2.84 8.77 -4.15
C GLY A 11 -3.58 10.08 -4.32
N LYS A 12 -3.07 10.90 -5.24
CA LYS A 12 -3.80 12.06 -5.71
C LYS A 12 -5.10 11.62 -6.38
N PRO A 13 -6.23 12.31 -6.15
CA PRO A 13 -7.50 11.96 -6.77
C PRO A 13 -7.43 11.82 -8.31
N ALA A 14 -6.62 12.65 -8.98
CA ALA A 14 -6.44 12.60 -10.43
C ALA A 14 -5.79 11.31 -10.97
N TRP A 15 -5.19 10.48 -10.11
CA TRP A 15 -4.65 9.18 -10.52
C TRP A 15 -5.75 8.13 -10.70
N GLU A 16 -6.90 8.31 -10.05
CA GLU A 16 -8.00 7.33 -10.01
C GLU A 16 -9.30 7.90 -10.57
N LEU A 17 -9.41 9.23 -10.65
CA LEU A 17 -10.54 9.96 -11.23
C LEU A 17 -10.13 10.57 -12.57
N GLU A 18 -10.47 9.88 -13.65
CA GLU A 18 -10.27 10.37 -15.01
C GLU A 18 -10.90 11.76 -15.22
N ASP A 19 -10.22 12.59 -16.00
CA ASP A 19 -10.64 13.96 -16.37
C ASP A 19 -10.76 14.94 -15.18
N LEU A 20 -10.28 14.59 -13.99
CA LEU A 20 -10.42 15.47 -12.81
C LEU A 20 -9.64 16.79 -12.94
N GLU A 21 -8.36 16.71 -13.32
CA GLU A 21 -7.47 17.87 -13.31
C GLU A 21 -7.70 18.78 -14.52
N GLY A 22 -8.07 20.05 -14.25
CA GLY A 22 -8.13 21.10 -15.26
C GLY A 22 -9.37 21.10 -16.16
N ASN A 23 -10.36 20.22 -15.91
CA ASN A 23 -11.56 20.13 -16.74
C ASN A 23 -12.83 20.55 -15.97
N GLU A 24 -13.84 21.00 -16.72
CA GLU A 24 -15.21 21.09 -16.22
C GLU A 24 -15.80 19.68 -16.13
N LEU A 25 -16.38 19.34 -14.98
CA LEU A 25 -16.89 18.00 -14.71
C LEU A 25 -18.37 17.89 -15.08
N PRO A 26 -18.80 16.82 -15.77
CA PRO A 26 -20.21 16.62 -16.09
C PRO A 26 -21.04 16.38 -14.82
N ALA A 27 -22.35 16.67 -14.86
CA ALA A 27 -23.25 16.46 -13.72
C ALA A 27 -23.26 15.00 -13.19
N SER A 28 -23.00 14.03 -14.07
CA SER A 28 -22.91 12.60 -13.73
C SER A 28 -21.63 12.22 -12.96
N TYR A 29 -20.64 13.12 -12.86
CA TYR A 29 -19.34 12.82 -12.25
C TYR A 29 -19.43 12.42 -10.77
N SER A 30 -20.50 12.84 -10.09
CA SER A 30 -20.80 12.42 -8.72
C SER A 30 -20.90 10.89 -8.55
N GLN A 31 -21.23 10.15 -9.61
CA GLN A 31 -21.23 8.68 -9.59
C GLN A 31 -19.80 8.12 -9.48
N LYS A 32 -18.84 8.65 -10.25
CA LYS A 32 -17.42 8.25 -10.17
C LYS A 32 -16.86 8.46 -8.75
N LEU A 33 -17.22 9.57 -8.11
CA LEU A 33 -16.82 9.85 -6.72
C LEU A 33 -17.37 8.81 -5.73
N ARG A 34 -18.63 8.40 -5.89
CA ARG A 34 -19.25 7.36 -5.03
C ARG A 34 -18.65 5.98 -5.27
N GLU A 35 -18.32 5.66 -6.51
CA GLU A 35 -17.66 4.40 -6.87
C GLU A 35 -16.26 4.33 -6.28
N LEU A 36 -15.44 5.37 -6.49
CA LEU A 36 -14.12 5.46 -5.88
C LEU A 36 -14.20 5.40 -4.35
N GLY A 37 -15.17 6.06 -3.72
CA GLY A 37 -15.37 5.98 -2.27
C GLY A 37 -15.58 4.55 -1.77
N LYS A 38 -16.35 3.73 -2.49
CA LYS A 38 -16.55 2.31 -2.15
C LYS A 38 -15.30 1.47 -2.37
N GLU A 39 -14.52 1.79 -3.40
CA GLU A 39 -13.26 1.09 -3.68
C GLU A 39 -12.20 1.44 -2.63
N LEU A 40 -12.09 2.71 -2.25
CA LEU A 40 -11.21 3.17 -1.18
C LEU A 40 -11.55 2.53 0.15
N ASP A 41 -12.84 2.44 0.51
CA ASP A 41 -13.27 1.76 1.73
C ASP A 41 -12.79 0.30 1.76
N LYS A 42 -13.09 -0.48 0.71
CA LYS A 42 -12.63 -1.88 0.60
C LYS A 42 -11.11 -2.01 0.68
N ARG A 43 -10.40 -1.13 -0.02
CA ARG A 43 -8.94 -1.12 -0.06
C ARG A 43 -8.35 -0.82 1.31
N LEU A 44 -8.85 0.20 2.00
CA LEU A 44 -8.37 0.58 3.33
C LEU A 44 -8.65 -0.50 4.38
N GLN A 45 -9.80 -1.18 4.31
CA GLN A 45 -10.06 -2.36 5.15
C GLN A 45 -9.03 -3.47 4.88
N ARG A 46 -8.74 -3.78 3.61
CA ARG A 46 -7.75 -4.78 3.25
C ARG A 46 -6.33 -4.40 3.70
N ILE A 47 -5.97 -3.12 3.59
CA ILE A 47 -4.68 -2.62 4.05
C ILE A 47 -4.58 -2.70 5.58
N ALA A 48 -5.66 -2.45 6.31
CA ALA A 48 -5.69 -2.65 7.76
C ALA A 48 -5.41 -4.11 8.13
N ASP A 49 -6.01 -5.08 7.41
CA ASP A 49 -5.71 -6.50 7.61
C ASP A 49 -4.23 -6.83 7.34
N ILE A 50 -3.64 -6.24 6.29
CA ILE A 50 -2.22 -6.42 5.96
C ILE A 50 -1.33 -5.81 7.04
N TYR A 51 -1.65 -4.60 7.50
CA TYR A 51 -0.95 -3.91 8.56
C TYR A 51 -0.90 -4.77 9.83
N ASP A 52 -2.06 -5.28 10.28
CA ASP A 52 -2.16 -6.09 11.49
C ASP A 52 -1.32 -7.38 11.37
N LYS A 53 -1.39 -8.06 10.21
CA LYS A 53 -0.59 -9.26 9.95
C LYS A 53 0.91 -8.99 9.97
N LEU A 54 1.36 -7.91 9.33
CA LEU A 54 2.77 -7.54 9.27
C LEU A 54 3.30 -7.16 10.65
N VAL A 55 2.57 -6.31 11.39
CA VAL A 55 2.94 -5.89 12.75
C VAL A 55 2.97 -7.08 13.72
N ALA A 56 1.96 -7.95 13.68
CA ALA A 56 1.94 -9.16 14.50
C ALA A 56 3.11 -10.11 14.19
N ASN A 57 3.64 -10.07 12.96
CA ASN A 57 4.80 -10.84 12.53
C ASN A 57 6.14 -10.08 12.70
N GLY A 58 6.15 -8.97 13.45
CA GLY A 58 7.36 -8.25 13.84
C GLY A 58 7.85 -7.20 12.85
N TRP A 59 7.11 -6.93 11.78
CA TRP A 59 7.42 -5.82 10.88
C TRP A 59 7.09 -4.47 11.55
N LYS A 60 7.99 -3.50 11.39
CA LYS A 60 7.86 -2.14 11.93
C LYS A 60 7.32 -1.20 10.85
N PRO A 61 6.15 -0.57 11.03
CA PRO A 61 5.54 0.31 10.05
C PRO A 61 6.04 1.75 10.14
N TYR A 62 6.13 2.43 9.00
CA TYR A 62 6.51 3.83 8.84
C TYR A 62 5.59 4.46 7.80
N GLY A 63 4.86 5.51 8.19
CA GLY A 63 4.03 6.26 7.26
C GLY A 63 4.86 7.10 6.30
N THR A 64 4.48 7.08 5.02
CA THR A 64 5.07 7.93 3.97
C THR A 64 3.98 8.79 3.33
N LEU A 65 4.23 9.37 2.16
CA LEU A 65 3.29 10.28 1.51
C LEU A 65 2.01 9.58 1.03
N TYR A 66 2.13 8.40 0.42
CA TYR A 66 1.00 7.63 -0.12
C TYR A 66 0.98 6.17 0.33
N ASP A 67 2.01 5.74 1.04
CA ASP A 67 2.25 4.34 1.36
C ASP A 67 2.59 4.17 2.84
N ILE A 68 2.46 2.94 3.34
CA ILE A 68 3.06 2.52 4.60
C ILE A 68 4.22 1.59 4.25
N ASP A 69 5.42 1.97 4.66
CA ASP A 69 6.61 1.15 4.51
C ASP A 69 6.82 0.30 5.78
N PHE A 70 7.15 -0.97 5.59
CA PHE A 70 7.37 -1.92 6.66
C PHE A 70 8.79 -2.47 6.59
N PHE A 71 9.47 -2.52 7.73
CA PHE A 71 10.83 -3.04 7.85
C PHE A 71 10.91 -4.12 8.92
N LYS A 72 11.71 -5.14 8.67
CA LYS A 72 12.03 -6.18 9.65
C LYS A 72 13.54 -6.33 9.74
N GLU A 73 14.08 -6.50 10.95
CA GLU A 73 15.52 -6.40 11.17
C GLU A 73 16.29 -7.58 10.59
N ASP A 74 15.68 -8.76 10.60
CA ASP A 74 16.20 -10.06 10.17
C ASP A 74 15.97 -10.37 8.68
N ILE A 75 15.11 -9.60 7.99
CA ILE A 75 14.84 -9.78 6.55
C ILE A 75 15.78 -8.89 5.73
N LYS A 76 16.69 -9.52 4.99
CA LYS A 76 17.76 -8.82 4.23
C LYS A 76 17.68 -9.03 2.72
N ASP A 77 16.85 -9.95 2.26
CA ASP A 77 16.66 -10.25 0.85
C ASP A 77 15.18 -10.34 0.47
N ALA A 78 14.90 -10.11 -0.82
CA ALA A 78 13.53 -10.04 -1.31
C ALA A 78 12.83 -11.40 -1.31
N ASN A 79 13.56 -12.52 -1.34
CA ASN A 79 12.96 -13.85 -1.35
C ASN A 79 12.44 -14.23 0.04
N GLN A 80 13.19 -13.92 1.11
CA GLN A 80 12.73 -14.02 2.49
C GLN A 80 11.43 -13.24 2.71
N ALA A 81 11.36 -12.00 2.21
CA ALA A 81 10.16 -11.19 2.30
C ALA A 81 8.96 -11.86 1.57
N ARG A 82 9.16 -12.41 0.37
CA ARG A 82 8.12 -13.14 -0.37
C ARG A 82 7.63 -14.38 0.38
N GLU A 83 8.54 -15.14 0.98
CA GLU A 83 8.18 -16.32 1.76
C GLU A 83 7.35 -15.97 3.00
N GLU A 84 7.70 -14.88 3.70
CA GLU A 84 6.88 -14.40 4.83
C GLU A 84 5.50 -13.92 4.38
N LEU A 85 5.42 -13.12 3.31
CA LEU A 85 4.16 -12.65 2.75
C LEU A 85 3.24 -13.80 2.36
N ALA A 86 3.79 -14.85 1.75
CA ALA A 86 3.04 -16.07 1.43
C ALA A 86 2.50 -16.77 2.70
N LYS A 87 3.31 -16.89 3.77
CA LYS A 87 2.88 -17.46 5.06
C LYS A 87 1.77 -16.64 5.73
N LEU A 88 1.77 -15.32 5.53
CA LEU A 88 0.75 -14.40 6.05
C LEU A 88 -0.50 -14.29 5.16
N ASN A 89 -0.52 -14.99 4.02
CA ASN A 89 -1.58 -14.88 3.01
C ASN A 89 -1.79 -13.43 2.55
N ILE A 90 -0.70 -12.80 2.12
CA ILE A 90 -0.65 -11.48 1.51
C ILE A 90 -0.18 -11.66 0.07
N SER A 91 -0.95 -11.16 -0.91
CA SER A 91 -0.58 -11.28 -2.32
C SER A 91 0.56 -10.32 -2.66
N LEU A 92 1.45 -10.74 -3.55
CA LEU A 92 2.53 -9.89 -4.05
C LEU A 92 2.03 -8.78 -4.98
N GLU A 93 0.76 -8.82 -5.41
CA GLU A 93 0.13 -7.73 -6.17
C GLU A 93 -0.39 -6.61 -5.25
N GLU A 94 -0.54 -6.88 -3.95
CA GLU A 94 -1.05 -5.93 -2.96
C GLU A 94 0.06 -5.08 -2.34
N VAL A 95 1.32 -5.43 -2.58
CA VAL A 95 2.49 -4.82 -1.95
C VAL A 95 3.65 -4.69 -2.93
N ILE A 96 4.54 -3.73 -2.67
CA ILE A 96 5.78 -3.56 -3.42
C ILE A 96 6.94 -3.96 -2.52
N ILE A 97 7.80 -4.86 -3.00
CA ILE A 97 9.04 -5.23 -2.29
C ILE A 97 10.17 -4.41 -2.88
N VAL A 98 10.85 -3.63 -2.04
CA VAL A 98 11.95 -2.75 -2.46
C VAL A 98 13.20 -3.12 -1.68
N GLU A 99 14.29 -3.37 -2.41
CA GLU A 99 15.63 -3.50 -1.84
C GLU A 99 16.19 -2.10 -1.56
N CYS A 100 16.70 -1.88 -0.35
CA CYS A 100 17.17 -0.58 0.13
C CYS A 100 18.57 -0.72 0.73
N GLU A 101 19.42 0.27 0.51
CA GLU A 101 20.76 0.29 1.12
C GLU A 101 20.68 0.65 2.61
N GLU A 102 19.77 1.56 2.98
CA GLU A 102 19.60 2.09 4.33
C GLU A 102 18.18 1.81 4.90
N LYS A 103 18.07 1.71 6.23
CA LYS A 103 16.77 1.71 6.93
C LYS A 103 16.34 3.17 7.13
N PRO A 104 15.05 3.52 7.04
CA PRO A 104 14.59 4.86 7.41
C PRO A 104 14.89 5.10 8.89
N HIS A 105 15.21 6.36 9.19
CA HIS A 105 15.58 6.85 10.52
C HIS A 105 14.43 6.78 11.51
#